data_AF-A0A9D7FUC2-F1
#
_entry.id   AF-A0A9D7FUC2-F1
#
_cell.length_a   1.000
_cell.length_b   1.000
_cell.length_c   1.000
_cell.angle_alpha   90.00
_cell.angle_beta   90.00
_cell.angle_gamma   90.00
#
_symmetry.space_group_name_H-M   'P 1'
#
loop_
_entity.id
_entity.type
_entity.pdbx_description
1 polymer ?
#
loop_
_entity_poly.entity_id
_entity_poly.type
_entity_poly.pdbx_seq_one_letter_code
_entity_poly.pdbx_strand_id
1 'polypeptide(L)'
;MHLKSRVTIDRHSWLAARCSGPGYEAVPHHDSWKRGIMAHTSPVYIAVGEDWWMFSRDTANYMLTLIQGCIDFIHTRSPQWQKGSVTHHHGREDHLAFLEEPFREAIQAIHRRMHSLGIPH
;
A
#
# COMPACT_ATOMS: atom_id res chain seq x y z
N MET A 1 -24.62 16.15 -10.01
CA MET A 1 -23.59 16.35 -11.04
C MET A 1 -23.24 15.00 -11.61
N HIS A 2 -23.47 14.77 -12.90
CA HIS A 2 -23.11 13.51 -13.58
C HIS A 2 -22.00 13.81 -14.59
N LEU A 3 -20.80 13.30 -14.33
CA LEU A 3 -19.68 13.38 -15.27
C LEU A 3 -19.65 12.10 -16.09
N LYS A 4 -19.82 12.22 -17.41
CA LYS A 4 -19.67 11.12 -18.36
C LYS A 4 -18.82 11.59 -19.52
N SER A 5 -17.64 10.99 -19.67
CA SER A 5 -16.72 11.28 -20.77
C SER A 5 -16.15 9.98 -21.33
N ARG A 6 -15.89 9.94 -22.63
CA ARG A 6 -15.09 8.89 -23.27
C ARG A 6 -13.67 9.43 -23.43
N VAL A 7 -12.72 8.75 -22.81
CA VAL A 7 -11.29 9.10 -22.89
C VAL A 7 -10.59 8.02 -23.70
N THR A 8 -9.97 8.41 -24.82
CA THR A 8 -9.12 7.50 -25.60
C THR A 8 -7.77 7.38 -24.91
N ILE A 9 -7.30 6.14 -24.73
CA ILE A 9 -6.00 5.84 -24.15
C ILE A 9 -5.25 4.94 -25.13
N ASP A 10 -4.29 5.53 -25.85
CA ASP A 10 -3.51 4.88 -26.92
C ASP A 10 -2.09 4.49 -26.48
N ARG A 11 -1.75 4.79 -25.23
CA ARG A 11 -0.48 4.42 -24.58
C ARG A 11 -0.68 4.15 -23.11
N HIS A 12 0.27 3.41 -22.54
CA HIS A 12 0.50 3.28 -21.11
C HIS A 12 0.26 4.59 -20.34
N SER A 13 -0.73 4.59 -19.44
CA SER A 13 -1.21 5.81 -18.78
C SER A 13 -1.72 5.53 -17.37
N TRP A 14 -1.83 6.57 -16.55
CA TRP A 14 -2.54 6.54 -15.28
C TRP A 14 -3.89 7.25 -15.43
N LEU A 15 -4.96 6.63 -14.96
CA LEU A 15 -6.27 7.24 -14.85
C LEU A 15 -6.65 7.34 -13.38
N ALA A 16 -6.96 8.55 -12.92
CA ALA A 16 -7.42 8.79 -11.57
C ALA A 16 -8.79 9.45 -11.62
N ALA A 17 -9.75 8.91 -10.86
CA ALA A 17 -11.05 9.54 -10.66
C ALA A 17 -11.16 9.94 -9.20
N ARG A 18 -11.36 11.24 -8.96
CA ARG A 18 -11.79 11.73 -7.65
C ARG A 18 -13.30 11.75 -7.63
N CYS A 19 -13.88 10.79 -6.93
CA CYS A 19 -15.33 10.69 -6.79
C CYS A 19 -15.79 11.33 -5.49
N SER A 20 -16.98 11.92 -5.53
CA SER A 20 -17.64 12.49 -4.37
C SER A 20 -19.14 12.24 -4.40
N GLY A 21 -19.75 12.22 -3.21
CA GLY A 21 -21.21 12.17 -3.08
C GLY A 21 -21.87 13.51 -3.46
N PRO A 22 -23.21 13.54 -3.62
CA PRO A 22 -23.98 14.78 -3.79
C PRO A 22 -23.67 15.78 -2.67
N GLY A 23 -23.53 17.07 -3.00
CA GLY A 23 -23.22 18.11 -2.01
C GLY A 23 -21.77 18.11 -1.53
N TYR A 24 -20.81 17.94 -2.46
CA TYR A 24 -19.39 17.83 -2.14
C TYR A 24 -18.79 19.13 -1.55
N GLU A 25 -18.98 19.32 -0.26
CA GLU A 25 -18.28 20.28 0.60
C GLU A 25 -17.45 19.52 1.62
N ALA A 26 -16.32 20.06 2.08
CA ALA A 26 -15.50 19.39 3.09
C ALA A 26 -16.25 19.28 4.42
N VAL A 27 -17.02 18.20 4.60
CA VAL A 27 -17.69 17.89 5.87
C VAL A 27 -16.62 17.50 6.88
N PRO A 28 -16.59 18.11 8.08
CA PRO A 28 -15.69 17.67 9.15
C PRO A 28 -15.99 16.22 9.50
N HIS A 29 -15.00 15.34 9.42
CA HIS A 29 -15.07 14.00 9.96
C HIS A 29 -15.35 14.08 11.46
N HIS A 30 -16.18 13.17 11.97
CA HIS A 30 -16.44 13.00 13.40
C HIS A 30 -15.25 12.30 14.08
N ASP A 31 -14.05 12.85 13.92
CA ASP A 31 -12.86 12.50 14.68
C ASP A 31 -12.41 13.69 15.54
N SER A 32 -11.44 13.46 16.43
CA SER A 32 -10.90 14.51 17.31
C SER A 32 -10.14 15.60 16.55
N TRP A 33 -9.79 15.37 15.28
CA TRP A 33 -8.99 16.28 14.46
C TRP A 33 -9.87 17.11 13.50
N LYS A 34 -11.18 16.81 13.41
CA LYS A 34 -12.15 17.46 12.52
C LYS A 34 -11.66 17.56 11.07
N ARG A 35 -10.94 16.54 10.59
CA ARG A 35 -10.37 16.53 9.23
C ARG A 35 -11.50 16.67 8.20
N GLY A 36 -11.26 17.34 7.07
CA GLY A 36 -12.26 17.40 5.98
C GLY A 36 -12.50 16.03 5.30
N ILE A 37 -13.24 16.03 4.19
CA ILE A 37 -13.52 14.80 3.43
C ILE A 37 -12.22 14.07 3.02
N MET A 38 -12.15 12.79 3.39
CA MET A 38 -11.17 11.83 2.88
C MET A 38 -11.66 11.27 1.54
N ALA A 39 -11.48 12.01 0.45
CA ALA A 39 -11.72 11.47 -0.87
C ALA A 39 -10.51 10.64 -1.29
N HIS A 40 -10.65 9.31 -1.27
CA HIS A 40 -9.62 8.43 -1.80
C HIS A 40 -9.60 8.58 -3.32
N THR A 41 -8.50 9.10 -3.86
CA THR A 41 -8.25 9.03 -5.31
C THR A 41 -7.38 7.80 -5.54
N SER A 42 -7.97 6.76 -6.12
CA SER A 42 -7.22 5.56 -6.51
C SER A 42 -6.74 5.74 -7.95
N PRO A 43 -5.45 6.04 -8.19
CA PRO A 43 -4.92 5.99 -9.54
C PRO A 43 -4.93 4.53 -10.03
N VAL A 44 -5.51 4.31 -11.20
CA VAL A 44 -5.51 3.03 -11.91
C VAL A 44 -4.49 3.14 -13.03
N TYR A 45 -3.52 2.23 -13.03
CA TYR A 45 -2.61 2.10 -14.16
C TYR A 45 -3.29 1.37 -15.31
N ILE A 46 -3.16 1.89 -16.53
CA ILE A 46 -3.74 1.33 -17.75
C ILE A 46 -2.62 0.96 -18.71
N ALA A 47 -2.49 -0.35 -18.91
CA ALA A 47 -1.67 -0.96 -19.95
C ALA A 47 -2.39 -0.86 -21.32
N VAL A 48 -1.65 -0.63 -22.40
CA VAL A 48 -2.19 -0.58 -23.77
C VAL A 48 -1.19 -1.28 -24.69
N GLY A 49 -1.68 -2.19 -25.54
CA GLY A 49 -0.83 -3.00 -26.40
C GLY A 49 -0.44 -4.31 -25.73
N GLU A 50 0.85 -4.50 -25.49
CA GLU A 50 1.43 -5.72 -24.93
C GLU A 50 1.18 -5.85 -23.42
N ASP A 51 1.58 -7.01 -22.86
CA ASP A 51 1.59 -7.22 -21.41
C ASP A 51 2.43 -6.13 -20.75
N TRP A 52 1.78 -5.33 -19.90
CA TRP A 52 2.49 -4.28 -19.21
C TRP A 52 3.52 -4.85 -18.25
N TRP A 53 4.72 -4.30 -18.35
CA TRP A 53 5.75 -4.52 -17.36
C TRP A 53 6.46 -3.19 -17.06
N MET A 54 6.61 -2.90 -15.78
CA MET A 54 7.51 -1.86 -15.30
C MET A 54 8.26 -2.43 -14.10
N PHE A 55 9.57 -2.33 -14.14
CA PHE A 55 10.41 -2.69 -13.03
C PHE A 55 11.57 -1.71 -12.93
N SER A 56 11.84 -1.23 -11.72
CA SER A 56 13.01 -0.42 -11.39
C SER A 56 13.75 -1.10 -10.25
N ARG A 57 15.02 -1.44 -10.49
CA ARG A 57 15.88 -2.04 -9.47
C ARG A 57 16.03 -1.11 -8.27
N ASP A 58 16.22 0.19 -8.52
CA ASP A 58 16.36 1.19 -7.47
C ASP A 58 15.10 1.28 -6.62
N THR A 59 13.93 1.25 -7.26
CA THR A 59 12.65 1.24 -6.55
C THR A 59 12.47 -0.04 -5.73
N ALA A 60 12.84 -1.21 -6.27
CA ALA A 60 12.79 -2.47 -5.54
C ALA A 60 13.71 -2.47 -4.30
N ASN A 61 14.95 -2.02 -4.46
CA ASN A 61 15.91 -1.90 -3.35
C ASN A 61 15.43 -0.89 -2.30
N TYR A 62 14.84 0.21 -2.74
CA TYR A 62 14.26 1.20 -1.83
C TYR A 62 13.07 0.63 -1.05
N MET A 63 12.15 -0.10 -1.71
CA MET A 63 11.06 -0.78 -1.04
C MET A 63 11.56 -1.81 -0.02
N LEU A 64 12.58 -2.60 -0.35
CA LEU A 64 13.21 -3.54 0.60
C LEU A 64 13.77 -2.80 1.82
N THR A 65 14.42 -1.65 1.62
CA THR A 65 14.95 -0.81 2.70
C THR A 65 13.84 -0.30 3.62
N LEU A 66 12.73 0.19 3.03
CA LEU A 66 11.56 0.65 3.80
C LEU A 66 10.94 -0.49 4.61
N ILE A 67 10.75 -1.66 3.98
CA ILE A 67 10.18 -2.83 4.62
C ILE A 67 11.06 -3.28 5.81
N GLN A 68 12.37 -3.33 5.63
CA GLN A 68 13.29 -3.66 6.71
C GLN A 68 13.17 -2.65 7.87
N GLY A 69 13.09 -1.35 7.55
CA GLY A 69 12.86 -0.32 8.57
C GLY A 69 11.54 -0.49 9.33
N CYS A 70 10.49 -0.98 8.68
CA CYS A 70 9.22 -1.30 9.34
C CYS A 70 9.36 -2.50 10.30
N ILE A 71 10.06 -3.56 9.89
CA ILE A 71 10.36 -4.71 10.76
C ILE A 71 11.19 -4.26 11.96
N ASP A 72 12.25 -3.49 11.73
CA ASP A 72 13.11 -2.95 12.80
C ASP A 72 12.30 -2.06 13.76
N PHE A 73 11.38 -1.26 13.23
CA PHE A 73 10.47 -0.45 14.06
C PHE A 73 9.59 -1.31 14.96
N ILE A 74 8.99 -2.39 14.43
CA ILE A 74 8.17 -3.32 15.22
C ILE A 74 8.96 -3.89 16.39
N HIS A 75 10.22 -4.29 16.15
CA HIS A 75 11.08 -4.89 17.17
C HIS A 75 11.61 -3.92 18.21
N THR A 76 11.92 -2.69 17.80
CA THR A 76 12.78 -1.81 18.63
C THR A 76 12.08 -0.56 19.13
N ARG A 77 11.00 -0.11 18.50
CA ARG A 77 10.39 1.20 18.79
C ARG A 77 8.88 1.18 18.96
N SER A 78 8.19 0.20 18.37
CA SER A 78 6.75 0.07 18.50
C SER A 78 6.38 -0.23 19.95
N PRO A 79 5.48 0.55 20.60
CA PRO A 79 5.01 0.24 21.95
C PRO A 79 4.37 -1.15 22.01
N GLN A 80 4.93 -2.03 22.83
CA GLN A 80 4.40 -3.37 23.04
C GLN A 80 3.82 -3.50 24.44
N TRP A 81 2.70 -4.22 24.54
CA TRP A 81 2.23 -4.71 25.83
C TRP A 81 3.15 -5.81 26.33
N GLN A 82 3.25 -5.96 27.65
CA GLN A 82 4.00 -7.05 28.24
C GLN A 82 3.47 -8.40 27.71
N LYS A 83 4.37 -9.30 27.33
CA LYS A 83 3.97 -10.62 26.82
C LYS A 83 3.07 -11.32 27.84
N GLY A 84 1.90 -11.77 27.37
CA GLY A 84 0.90 -12.46 28.20
C GLY A 84 -0.04 -11.53 28.97
N SER A 85 0.10 -10.20 28.89
CA SER A 85 -0.83 -9.27 29.57
C SER A 85 -2.08 -8.91 28.75
N VAL A 86 -2.10 -9.28 27.47
CA VAL A 86 -3.21 -8.98 26.54
C VAL A 86 -3.52 -10.18 25.66
N THR A 87 -4.75 -10.23 25.15
CA THR A 87 -5.16 -11.15 24.08
C THR A 87 -5.33 -10.38 22.79
N HIS A 88 -4.95 -11.00 21.66
CA HIS A 88 -5.06 -10.38 20.34
C HIS A 88 -6.08 -11.13 19.48
N HIS A 89 -6.85 -10.39 18.68
CA HIS A 89 -7.92 -10.96 17.84
C HIS A 89 -7.43 -11.81 16.67
N HIS A 90 -6.12 -11.86 16.39
CA HIS A 90 -5.55 -12.66 15.31
C HIS A 90 -5.38 -14.15 15.64
N GLY A 91 -5.61 -14.57 16.89
CA GLY A 91 -5.61 -15.98 17.29
C GLY A 91 -4.26 -16.70 17.18
N ARG A 92 -3.15 -15.96 17.15
CA ARG A 92 -1.78 -16.51 17.13
C ARG A 92 -1.10 -16.23 18.46
N GLU A 93 -0.26 -17.15 18.92
CA GLU A 93 0.48 -16.99 20.17
C GLU A 93 1.58 -15.93 20.07
N ASP A 94 2.23 -15.83 18.91
CA ASP A 94 3.29 -14.86 18.65
C ASP A 94 2.73 -13.64 17.90
N HIS A 95 2.52 -12.57 18.65
CA HIS A 95 2.03 -11.30 18.11
C HIS A 95 3.06 -10.64 17.17
N LEU A 96 4.34 -10.68 17.51
CA LEU A 96 5.38 -10.01 16.71
C LEU A 96 5.55 -10.73 15.37
N ALA A 97 5.61 -12.06 15.39
CA ALA A 97 5.65 -12.84 14.16
C ALA A 97 4.43 -12.58 13.26
N PHE A 98 3.24 -12.45 13.85
CA PHE A 98 2.03 -12.08 13.11
C PHE A 98 2.14 -10.68 12.48
N LEU A 99 2.68 -9.69 13.19
CA LEU A 99 2.87 -8.34 12.64
C LEU A 99 3.93 -8.29 11.53
N GLU A 100 4.97 -9.11 11.61
CA GLU A 100 6.05 -9.18 10.61
C GLU A 100 5.68 -9.95 9.34
N GLU A 101 4.76 -10.90 9.43
CA GLU A 101 4.41 -11.85 8.36
C GLU A 101 4.12 -11.14 7.02
N PRO A 102 3.29 -10.07 6.95
CA PRO A 102 3.04 -9.36 5.70
C PRO A 102 4.29 -8.69 5.10
N PHE A 103 5.22 -8.23 5.96
CA PHE A 103 6.47 -7.61 5.51
C PHE A 103 7.42 -8.65 4.92
N ARG A 104 7.48 -9.85 5.52
CA ARG A 104 8.26 -10.98 4.98
C ARG A 104 7.68 -11.47 3.66
N GLU A 105 6.36 -11.55 3.53
CA GLU A 105 5.69 -11.86 2.26
C GLU A 105 6.02 -10.82 1.17
N ALA A 106 6.03 -9.53 1.52
CA ALA A 106 6.39 -8.45 0.61
C ALA A 106 7.85 -8.54 0.14
N ILE A 107 8.80 -8.81 1.04
CA ILE A 107 10.21 -9.06 0.69
C ILE A 107 10.30 -10.21 -0.32
N GLN A 108 9.65 -11.33 -0.03
CA GLN A 108 9.68 -12.49 -0.92
C GLN A 108 9.05 -12.18 -2.29
N ALA A 109 7.97 -11.41 -2.33
CA ALA A 109 7.33 -11.00 -3.59
C ALA A 109 8.27 -10.14 -4.44
N ILE A 110 8.99 -9.21 -3.83
CA ILE A 110 9.98 -8.37 -4.52
C ILE A 110 11.15 -9.22 -5.03
N HIS A 111 11.71 -10.10 -4.19
CA HIS A 111 12.80 -11.00 -4.59
C HIS A 111 12.38 -11.95 -5.72
N ARG A 112 11.18 -12.55 -5.64
CA ARG A 112 10.63 -13.37 -6.74
C ARG A 112 10.55 -12.57 -8.04
N ARG A 113 10.14 -11.30 -7.98
CA ARG A 113 10.09 -10.43 -9.16
C ARG A 113 11.49 -10.14 -9.70
N MET A 114 12.45 -9.78 -8.85
CA MET A 114 13.85 -9.57 -9.23
C MET A 114 14.47 -10.82 -9.86
N HIS A 115 14.25 -11.98 -9.25
CA HIS A 115 14.67 -13.28 -9.76
C HIS A 115 14.07 -13.57 -11.15
N SER A 116 12.77 -13.36 -11.34
CA SER A 116 12.09 -13.58 -12.62
C SER A 116 12.62 -12.69 -13.77
N LEU A 117 13.26 -11.57 -13.43
CA LEU A 117 13.85 -10.62 -14.37
C LEU A 117 15.37 -10.78 -14.51
N GLY A 118 15.99 -11.78 -13.86
CA GLY A 118 17.44 -11.99 -13.88
C GLY A 118 18.25 -10.92 -13.15
N ILE A 119 17.64 -10.19 -12.23
CA ILE A 119 18.27 -9.07 -11.52
C ILE A 119 18.92 -9.58 -10.22
N PRO A 120 20.22 -9.31 -9.98
CA PRO A 120 20.87 -9.66 -8.72
C PRO A 120 20.25 -8.92 -7.54
N HIS A 121 19.93 -9.68 -6.49
CA HIS A 121 19.26 -9.24 -5.25
C HIS A 121 19.76 -10.04 -4.05
#